data_AF-A0AAU3FBP4-F1
#
_entry.id   AF-A0AAU3FBP4-F1
#
_cell.length_a   1.000
_cell.length_b   1.000
_cell.length_c   1.000
_cell.angle_alpha   90.00
_cell.angle_beta   90.00
_cell.angle_gamma   90.00
#
_symmetry.space_group_name_H-M   'P 1'
#
loop_
_entity.id
_entity.type
_entity.pdbx_description
1 polymer ?
#
loop_
_entity_poly.entity_id
_entity_poly.type
_entity_poly.pdbx_seq_one_letter_code
_entity_poly.pdbx_strand_id
1 'polypeptide(L)'
;MTLLRRLLFGIIAGLPGGVIVAVVTNPPWIPWAAHTVVLGAVLGLLFGEHRQSNGSAFSVGLLIGLLDWVTWTLTLAPALEGRTPSWSIAVAVSRFPELVGAALFGATAGLAFHALSVWRPPRPAPPRAKPHVVIVGGGFGGVGAARELDRRVARGLDAQVTLISDSNFLLFTPLLVGVASSTVEARHVSAPVRAGLNHASFLHGRVVSIDTQTRNAYISAGKEGMLRVPYDELVLAVGAVPHFFDLPGVGEHAFPMKSVEDATRLRDQVLSALERADLEADPAEQARLLTFVVAGGGFAGTELVAELFDLVHDVLHFYPRLHGLRPRFVIVHAGERVLPELSPSLGLYAQRKLRSRGIEFRLGARVSKATAEDITLDSGETIPTRTLAWTAGNRPNPLVQQVTQAPLVVDPTMQVPGMPGLWALGDCARIPDPAGGVFPPTAQHAIREGKAAARNIAAVLGGRRPVPFRFGGLGVLVSLGHRTAAGEIGGRRVSGFLAWVLWRSVYLSKLPSVEKRLRVLADWTLDLVFPRDIALSTKDDRHA
;
A
#
# COMPACT_ATOMS: atom_id res chain seq x y z
N MET A 1 -7.84 -20.90 10.25
CA MET A 1 -8.66 -22.05 10.68
C MET A 1 -7.73 -23.20 11.02
N THR A 2 -8.00 -23.98 12.07
CA THR A 2 -7.26 -25.22 12.34
C THR A 2 -7.50 -26.24 11.21
N LEU A 3 -6.56 -27.16 10.98
CA LEU A 3 -6.67 -28.22 9.96
C LEU A 3 -7.99 -29.00 10.11
N LEU A 4 -8.35 -29.36 11.34
CA LEU A 4 -9.59 -30.05 11.67
C LEU A 4 -10.85 -29.26 11.25
N ARG A 5 -10.85 -27.94 11.46
CA ARG A 5 -11.98 -27.08 11.09
C ARG A 5 -12.13 -26.95 9.57
N ARG A 6 -11.02 -26.98 8.82
CA ARG A 6 -11.03 -26.96 7.35
C ARG A 6 -11.65 -28.24 6.78
N LEU A 7 -11.25 -29.38 7.31
CA LEU A 7 -11.82 -30.69 6.95
C LEU A 7 -13.33 -30.73 7.23
N LEU A 8 -13.74 -30.35 8.45
CA LEU A 8 -15.15 -30.34 8.83
C LEU A 8 -16.00 -29.40 7.95
N PHE A 9 -15.50 -28.19 7.67
CA PHE A 9 -16.23 -27.23 6.82
C PHE A 9 -16.32 -27.73 5.38
N GLY A 10 -15.26 -28.36 4.88
CA GLY A 10 -15.23 -29.00 3.57
C GLY A 10 -16.28 -30.12 3.45
N ILE A 11 -16.33 -31.01 4.44
CA ILE A 11 -17.31 -32.11 4.49
C ILE A 11 -18.74 -31.56 4.51
N ILE A 12 -19.03 -30.57 5.36
CA ILE A 12 -20.36 -29.96 5.45
C ILE A 12 -20.74 -29.28 4.13
N ALA A 13 -19.80 -28.56 3.50
CA ALA A 13 -20.02 -27.90 2.22
C ALA A 13 -20.25 -28.87 1.05
N GLY A 14 -19.71 -30.09 1.12
CA GLY A 14 -19.92 -31.13 0.12
C GLY A 14 -21.32 -31.74 0.13
N LEU A 15 -22.06 -31.68 1.26
CA LEU A 15 -23.38 -32.32 1.39
C LEU A 15 -24.44 -31.71 0.46
N PRO A 16 -24.62 -30.38 0.36
CA PRO A 16 -25.59 -29.79 -0.59
C PRO A 16 -25.28 -30.13 -2.05
N GLY A 17 -24.01 -30.08 -2.44
CA GLY A 17 -23.58 -30.50 -3.78
C GLY A 17 -23.87 -31.99 -4.02
N GLY A 18 -23.67 -32.82 -3.00
CA GLY A 18 -23.92 -34.27 -3.04
C GLY A 18 -25.38 -34.63 -3.35
N VAL A 19 -26.32 -33.84 -2.81
CA VAL A 19 -27.76 -34.00 -3.04
C VAL A 19 -28.12 -33.63 -4.48
N ILE A 20 -27.53 -32.58 -5.04
CA ILE A 20 -27.80 -32.14 -6.43
C ILE A 20 -27.45 -33.24 -7.43
N VAL A 21 -26.29 -33.87 -7.28
CA VAL A 21 -25.87 -34.96 -8.17
C VAL A 21 -26.72 -36.21 -7.98
N ALA A 22 -27.13 -36.52 -6.74
CA ALA A 22 -28.02 -37.65 -6.48
C ALA A 22 -29.34 -37.52 -7.22
N VAL A 23 -29.89 -36.30 -7.32
CA VAL A 23 -31.11 -36.01 -8.08
C VAL A 23 -30.90 -36.12 -9.60
N VAL A 24 -29.72 -35.72 -10.11
CA VAL A 24 -29.45 -35.69 -11.56
C VAL A 24 -29.03 -37.06 -12.12
N THR A 25 -28.28 -37.85 -11.35
CA THR A 25 -27.57 -39.03 -11.85
C THR A 25 -28.01 -40.36 -11.23
N ASN A 26 -28.86 -40.32 -10.18
CA ASN A 26 -29.33 -41.49 -9.43
C ASN A 26 -28.23 -42.55 -9.14
N PRO A 27 -27.11 -42.15 -8.50
CA PRO A 27 -25.97 -43.03 -8.29
C PRO A 27 -26.22 -44.04 -7.15
N PRO A 28 -25.41 -45.11 -7.04
CA PRO A 28 -25.45 -45.99 -5.88
C PRO A 28 -25.11 -45.20 -4.60
N TRP A 29 -26.04 -45.16 -3.65
CA TRP A 29 -26.02 -44.22 -2.53
C TRP A 29 -24.81 -44.33 -1.60
N ILE A 30 -24.35 -45.55 -1.30
CA ILE A 30 -23.25 -45.79 -0.35
C ILE A 30 -21.89 -45.30 -0.88
N PRO A 31 -21.40 -45.74 -2.06
CA PRO A 31 -20.14 -45.24 -2.62
C PRO A 31 -20.22 -43.76 -2.98
N TRP A 32 -21.40 -43.27 -3.36
CA TRP A 32 -21.64 -41.85 -3.61
C TRP A 32 -21.48 -41.00 -2.34
N ALA A 33 -22.10 -41.40 -1.23
CA ALA A 33 -22.00 -40.69 0.04
C ALA A 33 -20.55 -40.63 0.55
N ALA A 34 -19.80 -41.73 0.44
CA ALA A 34 -18.38 -41.75 0.78
C ALA A 34 -17.55 -40.81 -0.10
N HIS A 35 -17.79 -40.80 -1.41
CA HIS A 35 -17.11 -39.95 -2.38
C HIS A 35 -17.34 -38.45 -2.11
N THR A 36 -18.58 -38.04 -1.83
CA THR A 36 -18.93 -36.64 -1.53
C THR A 36 -18.25 -36.10 -0.26
N VAL A 37 -18.08 -36.95 0.76
CA VAL A 37 -17.34 -36.61 1.99
C VAL A 37 -15.85 -36.41 1.70
N VAL A 38 -15.23 -37.30 0.92
CA VAL A 38 -13.83 -37.21 0.53
C VAL A 38 -13.58 -35.96 -0.32
N LEU A 39 -14.41 -35.73 -1.33
CA LEU A 39 -14.28 -34.57 -2.21
C LEU A 39 -14.52 -33.26 -1.46
N GLY A 40 -15.48 -33.22 -0.54
CA GLY A 40 -15.69 -32.11 0.40
C GLY A 40 -14.47 -31.86 1.29
N ALA A 41 -13.84 -32.90 1.83
CA ALA A 41 -12.62 -32.76 2.62
C ALA A 41 -11.43 -32.22 1.80
N VAL A 42 -11.25 -32.71 0.57
CA VAL A 42 -10.23 -32.22 -0.37
C VAL A 42 -10.44 -30.74 -0.70
N LEU A 43 -11.68 -30.34 -1.01
CA LEU A 43 -12.07 -28.94 -1.18
C LEU A 43 -11.67 -28.14 0.08
N GLY A 44 -12.05 -28.59 1.27
CA GLY A 44 -11.74 -27.89 2.52
C GLY A 44 -10.23 -27.71 2.78
N LEU A 45 -9.41 -28.70 2.42
CA LEU A 45 -7.95 -28.62 2.52
C LEU A 45 -7.36 -27.61 1.52
N LEU A 46 -7.83 -27.63 0.27
CA LEU A 46 -7.38 -26.70 -0.78
C LEU A 46 -7.83 -25.25 -0.54
N PHE A 47 -9.05 -25.05 -0.02
CA PHE A 47 -9.61 -23.72 0.24
C PHE A 47 -9.11 -23.07 1.54
N GLY A 48 -8.68 -23.85 2.53
CA GLY A 48 -8.54 -23.37 3.90
C GLY A 48 -7.44 -22.32 4.15
N GLU A 49 -6.55 -22.07 3.20
CA GLU A 49 -5.41 -21.17 3.35
C GLU A 49 -5.62 -19.74 2.83
N HIS A 50 -6.57 -19.52 1.93
CA HIS A 50 -6.68 -18.26 1.19
C HIS A 50 -8.08 -17.65 1.32
N ARG A 51 -8.15 -16.33 1.56
CA ARG A 51 -9.42 -15.59 1.47
C ARG A 51 -9.84 -15.56 0.00
N GLN A 52 -10.92 -16.25 -0.31
CA GLN A 52 -11.50 -16.28 -1.66
C GLN A 52 -12.69 -15.33 -1.75
N SER A 53 -12.93 -14.75 -2.93
CA SER A 53 -14.21 -14.14 -3.30
C SER A 53 -15.22 -15.21 -3.75
N ASN A 54 -16.51 -14.88 -3.80
CA ASN A 54 -17.55 -15.74 -4.37
C ASN A 54 -17.15 -16.27 -5.77
N GLY A 55 -16.61 -15.39 -6.62
CA GLY A 55 -16.18 -15.76 -7.97
C GLY A 55 -15.04 -16.78 -7.95
N SER A 56 -14.01 -16.57 -7.13
CA SER A 56 -12.92 -17.55 -7.02
C SER A 56 -13.37 -18.89 -6.40
N ALA A 57 -14.27 -18.85 -5.41
CA ALA A 57 -14.81 -20.06 -4.78
C ALA A 57 -15.65 -20.87 -5.77
N PHE A 58 -16.46 -20.20 -6.59
CA PHE A 58 -17.20 -20.82 -7.68
C PHE A 58 -16.26 -21.43 -8.73
N SER A 59 -15.29 -20.67 -9.24
CA SER A 59 -14.39 -21.15 -10.31
C SER A 59 -13.50 -22.30 -9.88
N VAL A 60 -12.94 -22.25 -8.67
CA VAL A 60 -12.10 -23.33 -8.12
C VAL A 60 -12.94 -24.55 -7.81
N GLY A 61 -14.14 -24.36 -7.23
CA GLY A 61 -15.08 -25.44 -7.00
C GLY A 61 -15.46 -26.13 -8.31
N LEU A 62 -15.83 -25.37 -9.34
CA LEU A 62 -16.14 -25.86 -10.68
C LEU A 62 -14.98 -26.68 -11.26
N LEU A 63 -13.75 -26.17 -11.19
CA LEU A 63 -12.57 -26.88 -11.68
C LEU A 63 -12.35 -28.21 -10.97
N ILE A 64 -12.54 -28.25 -9.65
CA ILE A 64 -12.42 -29.48 -8.87
C ILE A 64 -13.52 -30.48 -9.25
N GLY A 65 -14.75 -30.02 -9.51
CA GLY A 65 -15.81 -30.86 -10.06
C GLY A 65 -15.48 -31.46 -11.43
N LEU A 66 -14.90 -30.66 -12.33
CA LEU A 66 -14.45 -31.13 -13.65
C LEU A 66 -13.32 -32.16 -13.53
N LEU A 67 -12.35 -31.91 -12.65
CA LEU A 67 -11.26 -32.85 -12.38
C LEU A 67 -11.79 -34.15 -11.77
N ASP A 68 -12.76 -34.04 -10.85
CA ASP A 68 -13.40 -35.19 -10.23
C ASP A 68 -14.11 -36.08 -11.26
N TRP A 69 -14.81 -35.50 -12.23
CA TRP A 69 -15.43 -36.27 -13.32
C TRP A 69 -14.40 -37.10 -14.09
N VAL A 70 -13.23 -36.52 -14.37
CA VAL A 70 -12.15 -37.23 -15.06
C VAL A 70 -11.54 -38.33 -14.17
N THR A 71 -11.21 -38.01 -12.92
CA THR A 71 -10.50 -38.93 -12.03
C THR A 71 -11.40 -40.02 -11.45
N TRP A 72 -12.63 -39.68 -11.07
CA TRP A 72 -13.57 -40.61 -10.46
C TRP A 72 -14.44 -41.29 -11.52
N THR A 73 -15.22 -40.52 -12.27
CA THR A 73 -16.27 -41.05 -13.16
C THR A 73 -15.70 -41.80 -14.36
N LEU A 74 -14.66 -41.28 -15.01
CA LEU A 74 -14.04 -41.93 -16.18
C LEU A 74 -12.96 -42.96 -15.82
N THR A 75 -12.39 -42.88 -14.61
CA THR A 75 -11.19 -43.65 -14.24
C THR A 75 -11.38 -44.58 -13.05
N LEU A 76 -11.49 -44.04 -11.82
CA LEU A 76 -11.50 -44.88 -10.62
C LEU A 76 -12.77 -45.72 -10.49
N ALA A 77 -13.96 -45.16 -10.72
CA ALA A 77 -15.22 -45.89 -10.55
C ALA A 77 -15.33 -47.10 -11.51
N PRO A 78 -15.05 -46.97 -12.82
CA PRO A 78 -14.99 -48.13 -13.72
C PRO A 78 -13.95 -49.17 -13.27
N ALA A 79 -12.76 -48.74 -12.85
CA ALA A 79 -11.70 -49.65 -12.41
C ALA A 79 -12.10 -50.45 -11.16
N LEU A 80 -12.76 -49.82 -10.19
CA LEU A 80 -13.27 -50.46 -8.97
C LEU A 80 -14.39 -51.47 -9.27
N GLU A 81 -15.14 -51.26 -10.35
CA GLU A 81 -16.17 -52.18 -10.84
C GLU A 81 -15.60 -53.28 -11.76
N GLY A 82 -14.26 -53.36 -11.93
CA GLY A 82 -13.62 -54.34 -12.80
C GLY A 82 -13.71 -54.03 -14.30
N ARG A 83 -14.11 -52.81 -14.67
CA ARG A 83 -14.18 -52.33 -16.07
C ARG A 83 -12.90 -51.58 -16.44
N THR A 84 -12.48 -51.64 -17.70
CA THR A 84 -11.33 -50.88 -18.19
C THR A 84 -11.67 -49.39 -18.33
N PRO A 85 -10.94 -48.48 -17.68
CA PRO A 85 -11.09 -47.03 -17.88
C PRO A 85 -10.94 -46.64 -19.35
N SER A 86 -11.78 -45.72 -19.83
CA SER A 86 -11.69 -45.22 -21.20
C SER A 86 -12.03 -43.74 -21.27
N TRP A 87 -11.22 -43.03 -22.05
CA TRP A 87 -11.22 -41.58 -22.21
C TRP A 87 -11.64 -41.20 -23.64
N SER A 88 -12.22 -42.16 -24.39
CA SER A 88 -12.65 -41.93 -25.75
C SER A 88 -13.81 -40.93 -25.79
N ILE A 89 -13.93 -40.21 -26.90
CA ILE A 89 -15.01 -39.23 -27.10
C ILE A 89 -16.38 -39.90 -26.94
N ALA A 90 -16.54 -41.13 -27.42
CA ALA A 90 -17.78 -41.89 -27.29
C ALA A 90 -18.17 -42.15 -25.82
N VAL A 91 -17.19 -42.45 -24.96
CA VAL A 91 -17.41 -42.66 -23.52
C VAL A 91 -17.65 -41.32 -22.80
N ALA A 92 -16.91 -40.28 -23.17
CA ALA A 92 -17.12 -38.93 -22.62
C ALA A 92 -18.54 -38.41 -22.92
N VAL A 93 -19.03 -38.64 -24.15
CA VAL A 93 -20.38 -38.22 -24.57
C VAL A 93 -21.46 -39.02 -23.84
N SER A 94 -21.30 -40.34 -23.67
CA SER A 94 -22.29 -41.15 -22.94
C SER A 94 -22.35 -40.84 -21.45
N ARG A 95 -21.29 -40.24 -20.89
CA ARG A 95 -21.13 -39.85 -19.48
C ARG A 95 -21.35 -38.35 -19.25
N PHE A 96 -21.86 -37.63 -20.25
CA PHE A 96 -22.09 -36.18 -20.18
C PHE A 96 -23.04 -35.73 -19.04
N PRO A 97 -24.14 -36.43 -18.71
CA PRO A 97 -24.98 -36.04 -17.56
C PRO A 97 -24.22 -36.00 -16.23
N GLU A 98 -23.24 -36.89 -16.07
CA GLU A 98 -22.41 -36.96 -14.85
C GLU A 98 -21.36 -35.84 -14.82
N LEU A 99 -20.92 -35.35 -15.98
CA LEU A 99 -20.08 -34.15 -16.09
C LEU A 99 -20.84 -32.92 -15.57
N VAL A 100 -22.09 -32.75 -16.01
CA VAL A 100 -22.95 -31.65 -15.55
C VAL A 100 -23.17 -31.76 -14.04
N GLY A 101 -23.42 -32.97 -13.53
CA GLY A 101 -23.51 -33.24 -12.10
C GLY A 101 -22.25 -32.84 -11.33
N ALA A 102 -21.08 -33.30 -11.77
CA ALA A 102 -19.81 -33.01 -11.11
C ALA A 102 -19.45 -31.51 -11.12
N ALA A 103 -19.73 -30.81 -12.23
CA ALA A 103 -19.56 -29.37 -12.34
C ALA A 103 -20.46 -28.59 -11.36
N LEU A 104 -21.75 -28.96 -11.28
CA LEU A 104 -22.70 -28.37 -10.34
C LEU A 104 -22.33 -28.68 -8.87
N PHE A 105 -21.89 -29.89 -8.57
CA PHE A 105 -21.37 -30.27 -7.26
C PHE A 105 -20.21 -29.35 -6.87
N GLY A 106 -19.20 -29.25 -7.72
CA GLY A 106 -17.99 -28.49 -7.44
C GLY A 106 -18.30 -27.01 -7.19
N ALA A 107 -19.09 -26.39 -8.06
CA ALA A 107 -19.49 -25.00 -7.93
C ALA A 107 -20.27 -24.71 -6.64
N THR A 108 -21.23 -25.57 -6.30
CA THR A 108 -22.08 -25.39 -5.11
C THR A 108 -21.32 -25.66 -3.82
N ALA A 109 -20.48 -26.70 -3.79
CA ALA A 109 -19.63 -27.01 -2.65
C ALA A 109 -18.59 -25.90 -2.40
N GLY A 110 -18.02 -25.31 -3.46
CA GLY A 110 -17.13 -24.15 -3.37
C GLY A 110 -17.82 -22.94 -2.74
N LEU A 111 -19.03 -22.59 -3.20
CA LEU A 111 -19.82 -21.50 -2.64
C LEU A 111 -20.28 -21.76 -1.20
N ALA A 112 -20.73 -22.97 -0.89
CA ALA A 112 -21.13 -23.37 0.46
C ALA A 112 -19.94 -23.31 1.43
N PHE A 113 -18.77 -23.77 1.01
CA PHE A 113 -17.55 -23.65 1.79
C PHE A 113 -17.19 -22.19 2.06
N HIS A 114 -17.29 -21.34 1.04
CA HIS A 114 -17.06 -19.90 1.20
C HIS A 114 -18.04 -19.30 2.22
N ALA A 115 -19.34 -19.58 2.10
CA ALA A 115 -20.36 -19.11 3.04
C ALA A 115 -20.06 -19.55 4.48
N LEU A 116 -19.70 -20.82 4.70
CA LEU A 116 -19.31 -21.34 6.02
C LEU A 116 -18.02 -20.71 6.55
N SER A 117 -17.06 -20.41 5.66
CA SER A 117 -15.78 -19.77 6.03
C SER A 117 -15.94 -18.30 6.42
N VAL A 118 -16.93 -17.61 5.87
CA VAL A 118 -17.27 -16.21 6.18
C VAL A 118 -18.23 -16.11 7.37
N TRP A 119 -19.04 -17.15 7.61
CA TRP A 119 -19.95 -17.23 8.74
C TRP A 119 -19.19 -17.19 10.08
N ARG A 120 -19.54 -16.19 10.90
CA ARG A 120 -19.07 -16.04 12.28
C ARG A 120 -20.26 -16.23 13.20
N PRO A 121 -20.23 -17.15 14.19
CA PRO A 121 -21.27 -17.18 15.20
C PRO A 121 -21.26 -15.86 15.98
N PRO A 122 -22.44 -15.37 16.43
CA PRO A 122 -22.50 -14.24 17.35
C PRO A 122 -21.68 -14.59 18.60
N ARG A 123 -20.80 -13.68 18.99
CA ARG A 123 -19.95 -13.87 20.18
C ARG A 123 -20.86 -13.99 21.42
N PRO A 124 -20.74 -15.03 22.26
CA PRO A 124 -21.18 -14.90 23.64
C PRO A 124 -20.37 -13.77 24.31
N ALA A 125 -21.02 -13.01 25.19
CA ALA A 125 -20.38 -11.91 25.93
C ALA A 125 -19.16 -12.42 26.71
N PRO A 126 -17.98 -11.73 26.71
CA PRO A 126 -16.85 -12.25 27.44
C PRO A 126 -16.78 -11.72 28.89
N PRO A 127 -16.37 -12.60 29.81
CA PRO A 127 -15.90 -12.26 31.16
C PRO A 127 -14.64 -11.38 31.12
N ARG A 128 -14.24 -10.82 32.28
CA ARG A 128 -13.09 -9.90 32.56
C ARG A 128 -12.51 -9.24 31.30
N ALA A 129 -12.82 -7.95 31.10
CA ALA A 129 -12.46 -7.19 29.89
C ALA A 129 -10.99 -7.39 29.49
N LYS A 130 -10.79 -7.93 28.28
CA LYS A 130 -9.44 -8.13 27.70
C LYS A 130 -8.74 -6.77 27.57
N PRO A 131 -7.41 -6.70 27.81
CA PRO A 131 -6.66 -5.48 27.54
C PRO A 131 -6.88 -4.99 26.12
N HIS A 132 -7.19 -3.71 25.96
CA HIS A 132 -7.48 -3.10 24.67
C HIS A 132 -6.28 -2.31 24.15
N VAL A 133 -5.69 -2.83 23.07
CA VAL A 133 -4.65 -2.16 22.30
C VAL A 133 -5.28 -1.34 21.18
N VAL A 134 -5.12 -0.03 21.24
CA VAL A 134 -5.55 0.91 20.19
C VAL A 134 -4.33 1.39 19.41
N ILE A 135 -4.41 1.33 18.09
CA ILE A 135 -3.40 1.86 17.18
C ILE A 135 -4.04 3.01 16.39
N VAL A 136 -3.37 4.16 16.36
CA VAL A 136 -3.82 5.34 15.62
C VAL A 136 -2.87 5.59 14.45
N GLY A 137 -3.40 5.52 13.23
CA GLY A 137 -2.69 5.77 11.97
C GLY A 137 -2.59 4.53 11.07
N GLY A 138 -3.16 4.61 9.86
CA GLY A 138 -3.16 3.53 8.85
C GLY A 138 -1.92 3.47 7.94
N GLY A 139 -0.82 4.11 8.34
CA GLY A 139 0.44 4.12 7.59
C GLY A 139 1.30 2.86 7.81
N PHE A 140 2.54 2.89 7.32
CA PHE A 140 3.48 1.78 7.40
C PHE A 140 3.67 1.23 8.82
N GLY A 141 3.84 2.13 9.79
CA GLY A 141 4.04 1.78 11.20
C GLY A 141 2.80 1.15 11.83
N GLY A 142 1.66 1.84 11.75
CA GLY A 142 0.42 1.37 12.39
C GLY A 142 -0.14 0.10 11.77
N VAL A 143 -0.11 -0.03 10.43
CA VAL A 143 -0.49 -1.30 9.76
C VAL A 143 0.52 -2.41 10.05
N GLY A 144 1.81 -2.08 10.15
CA GLY A 144 2.84 -3.01 10.58
C GLY A 144 2.58 -3.56 11.98
N ALA A 145 2.24 -2.68 12.93
CA ALA A 145 1.88 -3.04 14.30
C ALA A 145 0.58 -3.87 14.35
N ALA A 146 -0.47 -3.42 13.65
CA ALA A 146 -1.76 -4.11 13.61
C ALA A 146 -1.63 -5.53 13.06
N ARG A 147 -0.85 -5.73 11.99
CA ARG A 147 -0.61 -7.07 11.41
C ARG A 147 0.20 -7.98 12.32
N GLU A 148 1.18 -7.46 13.05
CA GLU A 148 1.93 -8.26 14.02
C GLU A 148 1.05 -8.66 15.21
N LEU A 149 0.27 -7.73 15.76
CA LEU A 149 -0.69 -8.02 16.83
C LEU A 149 -1.78 -8.98 16.38
N ASP A 150 -2.34 -8.83 15.18
CA ASP A 150 -3.32 -9.75 14.59
C ASP A 150 -2.78 -11.19 14.56
N ARG A 151 -1.52 -11.38 14.14
CA ARG A 151 -0.85 -12.68 14.15
C ARG A 151 -0.61 -13.21 15.56
N ARG A 152 -0.37 -12.34 16.54
CA ARG A 152 -0.18 -12.75 17.95
C ARG A 152 -1.51 -13.12 18.61
N VAL A 153 -2.60 -12.40 18.33
CA VAL A 153 -3.95 -12.78 18.75
C VAL A 153 -4.33 -14.13 18.16
N ALA A 154 -4.03 -14.37 16.89
CA ALA A 154 -4.20 -15.69 16.25
C ALA A 154 -3.40 -16.82 16.95
N ARG A 155 -2.33 -16.48 17.67
CA ARG A 155 -1.45 -17.40 18.42
C ARG A 155 -1.75 -17.42 19.92
N GLY A 156 -2.87 -16.84 20.37
CA GLY A 156 -3.32 -16.92 21.76
C GLY A 156 -3.01 -15.70 22.64
N LEU A 157 -2.56 -14.57 22.08
CA LEU A 157 -2.52 -13.31 22.83
C LEU A 157 -3.94 -12.90 23.21
N ASP A 158 -4.22 -12.83 24.52
CA ASP A 158 -5.54 -12.44 25.04
C ASP A 158 -5.69 -10.91 25.13
N ALA A 159 -5.86 -10.27 23.96
CA ALA A 159 -6.04 -8.83 23.85
C ALA A 159 -7.06 -8.47 22.77
N GLN A 160 -7.77 -7.36 22.97
CA GLN A 160 -8.54 -6.70 21.92
C GLN A 160 -7.63 -5.73 21.17
N VAL A 161 -7.64 -5.76 19.84
CA VAL A 161 -6.81 -4.86 19.02
C VAL A 161 -7.70 -4.08 18.08
N THR A 162 -7.58 -2.75 18.08
CA THR A 162 -8.29 -1.85 17.17
C THR A 162 -7.31 -0.92 16.48
N LEU A 163 -7.32 -0.91 15.14
CA LEU A 163 -6.64 0.09 14.33
C LEU A 163 -7.64 1.17 13.89
N ILE A 164 -7.31 2.43 14.16
CA ILE A 164 -8.08 3.62 13.78
C ILE A 164 -7.28 4.40 12.73
N SER A 165 -7.92 4.76 11.63
CA SER A 165 -7.31 5.56 10.56
C SER A 165 -8.38 6.31 9.80
N ASP A 166 -8.08 7.52 9.34
CA ASP A 166 -8.95 8.29 8.44
C ASP A 166 -8.85 7.80 6.98
N SER A 167 -7.88 6.96 6.68
CA SER A 167 -7.75 6.21 5.43
C SER A 167 -8.04 4.71 5.65
N ASN A 168 -8.87 4.09 4.81
CA ASN A 168 -9.18 2.66 4.88
C ASN A 168 -8.15 1.75 4.17
N PHE A 169 -7.09 2.35 3.62
CA PHE A 169 -6.01 1.69 2.89
C PHE A 169 -4.63 2.09 3.45
N LEU A 170 -3.66 1.19 3.29
CA LEU A 170 -2.24 1.48 3.41
C LEU A 170 -1.74 2.00 2.07
N LEU A 171 -1.17 3.20 2.06
CA LEU A 171 -0.52 3.78 0.89
C LEU A 171 0.95 3.38 0.82
N PHE A 172 1.36 2.80 -0.31
CA PHE A 172 2.77 2.54 -0.59
C PHE A 172 3.43 3.82 -1.15
N THR A 173 3.70 4.77 -0.26
CA THR A 173 4.22 6.10 -0.61
C THR A 173 5.46 6.13 -1.52
N PRO A 174 6.38 5.13 -1.50
CA PRO A 174 7.53 5.15 -2.41
C PRO A 174 7.18 5.06 -3.90
N LEU A 175 5.96 4.71 -4.27
CA LEU A 175 5.49 4.70 -5.67
C LEU A 175 4.55 5.86 -6.00
N LEU A 176 4.36 6.83 -5.11
CA LEU A 176 3.52 8.00 -5.40
C LEU A 176 4.04 8.82 -6.58
N VAL A 177 5.36 8.94 -6.73
CA VAL A 177 5.98 9.62 -7.88
C VAL A 177 5.57 8.99 -9.21
N GLY A 178 5.33 7.67 -9.24
CA GLY A 178 4.83 6.97 -10.42
C GLY A 178 3.35 7.25 -10.71
N VAL A 179 2.55 7.54 -9.68
CA VAL A 179 1.17 8.02 -9.85
C VAL A 179 1.17 9.44 -10.42
N ALA A 180 2.04 10.32 -9.91
CA ALA A 180 2.18 11.68 -10.42
C ALA A 180 2.71 11.74 -11.88
N SER A 181 3.30 10.65 -12.37
CA SER A 181 3.89 10.57 -13.71
C SER A 181 3.18 9.61 -14.65
N SER A 182 2.02 9.06 -14.28
CA SER A 182 1.26 8.05 -15.03
C SER A 182 1.98 6.70 -15.27
N THR A 183 3.09 6.41 -14.59
CA THR A 183 3.78 5.10 -14.74
C THR A 183 3.19 3.99 -13.86
N VAL A 184 2.38 4.35 -12.86
CA VAL A 184 1.67 3.42 -11.98
C VAL A 184 0.27 3.95 -11.71
N GLU A 185 -0.73 3.07 -11.77
CA GLU A 185 -2.12 3.46 -11.48
C GLU A 185 -2.32 3.71 -9.96
N ALA A 186 -3.09 4.74 -9.63
CA ALA A 186 -3.33 5.22 -8.28
C ALA A 186 -3.83 4.16 -7.29
N ARG A 187 -4.76 3.30 -7.69
CA ARG A 187 -5.27 2.20 -6.87
C ARG A 187 -4.26 1.07 -6.73
N HIS A 188 -3.31 0.91 -7.65
CA HIS A 188 -2.29 -0.14 -7.58
C HIS A 188 -1.27 0.10 -6.45
N VAL A 189 -1.08 1.34 -5.99
CA VAL A 189 -0.19 1.67 -4.86
C VAL A 189 -0.88 1.66 -3.48
N SER A 190 -2.18 1.34 -3.41
CA SER A 190 -2.93 1.27 -2.14
C SER A 190 -3.40 -0.14 -1.83
N ALA A 191 -3.41 -0.52 -0.55
CA ALA A 191 -3.88 -1.83 -0.10
C ALA A 191 -4.91 -1.71 1.03
N PRO A 192 -6.11 -2.31 0.92
CA PRO A 192 -7.16 -2.18 1.92
C PRO A 192 -6.72 -2.76 3.27
N VAL A 193 -6.75 -1.93 4.32
CA VAL A 193 -6.34 -2.32 5.68
C VAL A 193 -7.25 -3.40 6.23
N ARG A 194 -8.58 -3.22 6.09
CA ARG A 194 -9.61 -4.14 6.59
C ARG A 194 -9.44 -5.56 6.01
N ALA A 195 -9.05 -5.67 4.74
CA ALA A 195 -8.83 -6.96 4.09
C ALA A 195 -7.56 -7.67 4.61
N GLY A 196 -6.62 -6.94 5.19
CA GLY A 196 -5.36 -7.45 5.74
C GLY A 196 -5.42 -7.86 7.22
N LEU A 197 -6.55 -7.68 7.90
CA LEU A 197 -6.73 -8.02 9.32
C LEU A 197 -7.81 -9.11 9.46
N ASN A 198 -7.57 -10.09 10.33
CA ASN A 198 -8.47 -11.24 10.53
C ASN A 198 -9.14 -11.23 11.92
N HIS A 199 -8.39 -10.82 12.92
CA HIS A 199 -8.72 -10.83 14.35
C HIS A 199 -8.80 -9.43 14.93
N ALA A 200 -7.94 -8.50 14.48
CA ALA A 200 -7.99 -7.10 14.86
C ALA A 200 -9.16 -6.37 14.18
N SER A 201 -9.75 -5.43 14.91
CA SER A 201 -10.81 -4.53 14.42
C SER A 201 -10.21 -3.35 13.67
N PHE A 202 -10.93 -2.84 12.68
CA PHE A 202 -10.59 -1.61 11.96
C PHE A 202 -11.75 -0.61 12.03
N LEU A 203 -11.45 0.59 12.54
CA LEU A 203 -12.35 1.74 12.58
C LEU A 203 -11.86 2.78 11.57
N HIS A 204 -12.74 3.13 10.63
CA HIS A 204 -12.48 4.21 9.68
C HIS A 204 -13.00 5.51 10.29
N GLY A 205 -12.09 6.40 10.65
CA GLY A 205 -12.42 7.66 11.28
C GLY A 205 -11.16 8.43 11.68
N ARG A 206 -11.31 9.74 11.86
CA ARG A 206 -10.20 10.62 12.24
C ARG A 206 -10.14 10.74 13.75
N VAL A 207 -9.01 10.40 14.37
CA VAL A 207 -8.79 10.73 15.78
C VAL A 207 -8.59 12.24 15.89
N VAL A 208 -9.46 12.89 16.65
CA VAL A 208 -9.46 14.35 16.84
C VAL A 208 -8.86 14.76 18.17
N SER A 209 -8.96 13.89 19.19
CA SER A 209 -8.28 14.09 20.46
C SER A 209 -7.90 12.80 21.17
N ILE A 210 -6.87 12.91 22.02
CA ILE A 210 -6.37 11.83 22.87
C ILE A 210 -6.28 12.37 24.29
N ASP A 211 -6.97 11.72 25.21
CA ASP A 211 -6.81 11.95 26.65
C ASP A 211 -5.95 10.83 27.23
N THR A 212 -4.75 11.18 27.69
CA THR A 212 -3.80 10.25 28.30
C THR A 212 -4.07 10.02 29.79
N GLN A 213 -4.81 10.91 30.46
CA GLN A 213 -5.17 10.77 31.87
C GLN A 213 -6.30 9.76 32.03
N THR A 214 -7.37 9.92 31.24
CA THR A 214 -8.52 9.00 31.27
C THR A 214 -8.38 7.82 30.31
N ARG A 215 -7.29 7.78 29.53
CA ARG A 215 -6.95 6.77 28.52
C ARG A 215 -8.03 6.55 27.48
N ASN A 216 -8.42 7.63 26.82
CA ASN A 216 -9.46 7.62 25.77
C ASN A 216 -8.95 8.28 24.49
N ALA A 217 -9.24 7.66 23.35
CA ALA A 217 -9.11 8.26 22.04
C ALA A 217 -10.50 8.65 21.52
N TYR A 218 -10.62 9.83 20.93
CA TYR A 218 -11.88 10.33 20.40
C TYR A 218 -11.82 10.42 18.89
N ILE A 219 -12.79 9.78 18.24
CA ILE A 219 -12.85 9.62 16.78
C ILE A 219 -14.02 10.44 16.25
N SER A 220 -13.77 11.27 15.25
CA SER A 220 -14.81 11.83 14.40
C SER A 220 -15.16 10.81 13.31
N ALA A 221 -16.41 10.35 13.30
CA ALA A 221 -16.96 9.38 12.36
C ALA A 221 -18.02 10.03 11.44
N GLY A 222 -17.73 11.22 10.91
CA GLY A 222 -18.66 11.96 10.05
C GLY A 222 -19.75 12.68 10.85
N LYS A 223 -21.00 12.67 10.34
CA LYS A 223 -22.14 13.42 10.91
C LYS A 223 -22.67 12.85 12.24
N GLU A 224 -22.27 11.65 12.64
CA GLU A 224 -22.87 10.90 13.75
C GLU A 224 -22.24 11.19 15.14
N GLY A 225 -21.49 12.30 15.27
CA GLY A 225 -20.88 12.70 16.54
C GLY A 225 -19.53 12.02 16.81
N MET A 226 -19.02 12.24 18.02
CA MET A 226 -17.69 11.81 18.44
C MET A 226 -17.74 10.44 19.14
N LEU A 227 -17.06 9.44 18.59
CA LEU A 227 -16.96 8.11 19.18
C LEU A 227 -15.79 8.06 20.16
N ARG A 228 -16.07 7.72 21.42
CA ARG A 228 -15.06 7.47 22.45
C ARG A 228 -14.56 6.03 22.37
N VAL A 229 -13.24 5.85 22.34
CA VAL A 229 -12.57 4.54 22.35
C VAL A 229 -11.58 4.48 23.52
N PRO A 230 -11.91 3.76 24.61
CA PRO A 230 -10.96 3.54 25.71
C PRO A 230 -9.79 2.66 25.25
N TYR A 231 -8.66 2.76 25.94
CA TYR A 231 -7.49 1.90 25.68
C TYR A 231 -6.72 1.58 26.96
N ASP A 232 -6.06 0.42 26.96
CA ASP A 232 -5.01 0.09 27.94
C ASP A 232 -3.63 0.37 27.38
N GLU A 233 -3.44 0.12 26.08
CA GLU A 233 -2.22 0.36 25.32
C GLU A 233 -2.56 1.19 24.07
N LEU A 234 -1.87 2.31 23.86
CA LEU A 234 -2.05 3.21 22.71
C LEU A 234 -0.76 3.30 21.89
N VAL A 235 -0.87 3.02 20.59
CA VAL A 235 0.21 3.19 19.62
C VAL A 235 -0.09 4.37 18.72
N LEU A 236 0.73 5.43 18.80
CA LEU A 236 0.71 6.57 17.91
C LEU A 236 1.63 6.33 16.72
N ALA A 237 1.03 6.12 15.55
CA ALA A 237 1.69 5.90 14.28
C ALA A 237 1.09 6.80 13.18
N VAL A 238 0.78 8.05 13.57
CA VAL A 238 0.08 9.06 12.76
C VAL A 238 0.96 9.71 11.69
N GLY A 239 2.26 9.42 11.71
CA GLY A 239 3.23 9.89 10.73
C GLY A 239 3.40 11.42 10.76
N ALA A 240 3.66 11.97 9.58
CA ALA A 240 3.95 13.37 9.38
C ALA A 240 3.11 13.95 8.24
N VAL A 241 2.88 15.26 8.30
CA VAL A 241 2.18 16.05 7.28
C VAL A 241 3.18 16.99 6.59
N PRO A 242 2.88 17.48 5.36
CA PRO A 242 3.69 18.50 4.73
C PRO A 242 3.90 19.70 5.65
N HIS A 243 5.10 20.27 5.62
CA HIS A 243 5.43 21.50 6.33
C HIS A 243 5.78 22.60 5.34
N PHE A 244 4.98 23.65 5.32
CA PHE A 244 5.17 24.81 4.44
C PHE A 244 5.95 25.96 5.13
N PHE A 245 6.40 25.75 6.38
CA PHE A 245 7.20 26.70 7.16
C PHE A 245 6.59 28.10 7.29
N ASP A 246 5.25 28.19 7.23
CA ASP A 246 4.49 29.44 7.24
C ASP A 246 4.98 30.46 6.18
N LEU A 247 5.55 29.95 5.09
CA LEU A 247 6.05 30.76 3.99
C LEU A 247 4.87 31.33 3.19
N PRO A 248 4.86 32.66 2.92
CA PRO A 248 3.74 33.30 2.23
C PRO A 248 3.39 32.63 0.89
N GLY A 249 2.12 32.25 0.73
CA GLY A 249 1.58 31.70 -0.51
C GLY A 249 1.97 30.25 -0.83
N VAL A 250 2.93 29.65 -0.09
CA VAL A 250 3.41 28.29 -0.39
C VAL A 250 2.35 27.25 -0.05
N GLY A 251 1.61 27.41 1.06
CA GLY A 251 0.55 26.48 1.42
C GLY A 251 -0.65 26.51 0.47
N GLU A 252 -0.88 27.64 -0.18
CA GLU A 252 -1.97 27.90 -1.11
C GLU A 252 -1.66 27.44 -2.53
N HIS A 253 -0.41 27.60 -2.98
CA HIS A 253 -0.03 27.41 -4.38
C HIS A 253 0.83 26.16 -4.65
N ALA A 254 1.40 25.53 -3.62
CA ALA A 254 2.22 24.35 -3.81
C ALA A 254 1.41 23.05 -3.80
N PHE A 255 1.83 22.10 -4.62
CA PHE A 255 1.32 20.74 -4.66
C PHE A 255 2.17 19.86 -3.72
N PRO A 256 1.64 19.43 -2.56
CA PRO A 256 2.36 18.49 -1.71
C PRO A 256 2.50 17.12 -2.39
N MET A 257 3.22 16.19 -1.75
CA MET A 257 3.39 14.83 -2.26
C MET A 257 3.33 13.80 -1.13
N LYS A 258 2.15 13.63 -0.53
CA LYS A 258 1.92 12.72 0.60
C LYS A 258 0.74 11.78 0.44
N SER A 259 -0.21 12.08 -0.43
CA SER A 259 -1.40 11.28 -0.69
C SER A 259 -1.52 10.91 -2.17
N VAL A 260 -2.42 9.96 -2.47
CA VAL A 260 -2.81 9.66 -3.87
C VAL A 260 -3.46 10.87 -4.51
N GLU A 261 -4.31 11.58 -3.76
CA GLU A 261 -4.95 12.81 -4.22
C GLU A 261 -3.92 13.88 -4.60
N ASP A 262 -2.87 14.05 -3.77
CA ASP A 262 -1.78 14.98 -4.06
C ASP A 262 -1.09 14.64 -5.39
N ALA A 263 -0.74 13.35 -5.57
CA ALA A 263 -0.07 12.87 -6.78
C ALA A 263 -0.94 13.03 -8.03
N THR A 264 -2.23 12.69 -7.93
CA THR A 264 -3.20 12.87 -9.02
C THR A 264 -3.41 14.36 -9.35
N ARG A 265 -3.54 15.23 -8.35
CA ARG A 265 -3.68 16.68 -8.56
C ARG A 265 -2.44 17.28 -9.24
N LEU A 266 -1.24 16.85 -8.84
CA LEU A 266 -0.01 17.29 -9.48
C LEU A 266 0.09 16.80 -10.93
N ARG A 267 -0.25 15.54 -11.20
CA ARG A 267 -0.33 14.98 -12.56
C ARG A 267 -1.27 15.80 -13.43
N ASP A 268 -2.49 16.02 -12.95
CA ASP A 268 -3.52 16.73 -13.70
C ASP A 268 -3.14 18.21 -13.92
N GLN A 269 -2.48 18.84 -12.94
CA GLN A 269 -1.90 20.18 -13.11
C GLN A 269 -0.84 20.21 -14.22
N VAL A 270 0.06 19.23 -14.27
CA VAL A 270 1.12 19.15 -15.29
C VAL A 270 0.51 18.98 -16.68
N LEU A 271 -0.43 18.05 -16.83
CA LEU A 271 -1.11 17.81 -18.11
C LEU A 271 -1.96 19.02 -18.53
N SER A 272 -2.72 19.61 -17.59
CA SER A 272 -3.47 20.85 -17.84
C SER A 272 -2.57 22.03 -18.23
N ALA A 273 -1.35 22.11 -17.68
CA ALA A 273 -0.39 23.12 -18.11
C ALA A 273 0.05 22.93 -19.57
N LEU A 274 0.18 21.68 -20.05
CA LEU A 274 0.43 21.40 -21.47
C LEU A 274 -0.75 21.78 -22.36
N GLU A 275 -1.98 21.40 -21.97
CA GLU A 275 -3.21 21.78 -22.70
C GLU A 275 -3.33 23.31 -22.85
N ARG A 276 -3.02 24.05 -21.78
CA ARG A 276 -3.03 25.51 -21.78
C ARG A 276 -1.89 26.09 -22.62
N ALA A 277 -0.68 25.58 -22.46
CA ALA A 277 0.48 26.08 -23.19
C ALA A 277 0.29 25.90 -24.70
N ASP A 278 -0.38 24.84 -25.14
CA ASP A 278 -0.65 24.57 -26.56
C ASP A 278 -1.58 25.65 -27.15
N LEU A 279 -2.49 26.21 -26.35
CA LEU A 279 -3.40 27.31 -26.74
C LEU A 279 -2.86 28.71 -26.46
N GLU A 280 -1.78 28.84 -25.70
CA GLU A 280 -1.27 30.11 -25.21
C GLU A 280 -0.53 30.89 -26.31
N ALA A 281 -0.91 32.16 -26.47
CA ALA A 281 -0.34 33.05 -27.48
C ALA A 281 0.79 33.94 -26.93
N ASP A 282 0.77 34.25 -25.63
CA ASP A 282 1.87 34.99 -24.99
C ASP A 282 3.06 34.06 -24.72
N PRO A 283 4.22 34.27 -25.36
CA PRO A 283 5.40 33.44 -25.12
C PRO A 283 5.87 33.44 -23.66
N ALA A 284 5.64 34.52 -22.91
CA ALA A 284 6.03 34.59 -21.51
C ALA A 284 5.15 33.70 -20.62
N GLU A 285 3.83 33.75 -20.79
CA GLU A 285 2.90 32.84 -20.10
C GLU A 285 3.10 31.39 -20.56
N GLN A 286 3.33 31.14 -21.85
CA GLN A 286 3.62 29.81 -22.36
C GLN A 286 4.87 29.21 -21.69
N ALA A 287 5.94 30.00 -21.57
CA ALA A 287 7.16 29.58 -20.85
C ALA A 287 6.89 29.34 -19.35
N ARG A 288 6.02 30.14 -18.73
CA ARG A 288 5.61 29.97 -17.31
C ARG A 288 4.83 28.67 -17.10
N LEU A 289 3.93 28.32 -18.02
CA LEU A 289 3.17 27.05 -18.00
C LEU A 289 4.10 25.84 -18.18
N LEU A 290 5.12 25.98 -19.02
CA LEU A 290 6.10 24.92 -19.30
C LEU A 290 7.31 24.92 -18.34
N THR A 291 7.25 25.65 -17.23
CA THR A 291 8.26 25.62 -16.17
C THR A 291 7.72 24.88 -14.96
N PHE A 292 8.35 23.77 -14.58
CA PHE A 292 7.97 22.91 -13.46
C PHE A 292 9.04 22.98 -12.37
N VAL A 293 8.65 23.39 -11.15
CA VAL A 293 9.58 23.50 -10.03
C VAL A 293 9.28 22.46 -8.96
N VAL A 294 10.33 21.77 -8.49
CA VAL A 294 10.27 20.86 -7.35
C VAL A 294 11.13 21.42 -6.21
N ALA A 295 10.49 21.78 -5.10
CA ALA A 295 11.17 22.18 -3.88
C ALA A 295 11.52 20.93 -3.05
N GLY A 296 12.81 20.76 -2.74
CA GLY A 296 13.35 19.63 -2.00
C GLY A 296 14.16 18.68 -2.88
N GLY A 297 15.43 18.48 -2.54
CA GLY A 297 16.36 17.60 -3.24
C GLY A 297 16.62 16.26 -2.55
N GLY A 298 15.74 15.82 -1.65
CA GLY A 298 15.81 14.47 -1.06
C GLY A 298 15.31 13.38 -2.03
N PHE A 299 15.06 12.16 -1.54
CA PHE A 299 14.54 11.06 -2.37
C PHE A 299 13.29 11.45 -3.15
N ALA A 300 12.25 11.93 -2.46
CA ALA A 300 10.96 12.21 -3.08
C ALA A 300 11.06 13.28 -4.17
N GLY A 301 11.72 14.41 -3.92
CA GLY A 301 11.82 15.48 -4.91
C GLY A 301 12.73 15.13 -6.10
N THR A 302 13.81 14.38 -5.86
CA THR A 302 14.71 13.93 -6.94
C THR A 302 14.03 12.90 -7.84
N GLU A 303 13.30 11.93 -7.27
CA GLU A 303 12.51 10.97 -8.05
C GLU A 303 11.37 11.69 -8.78
N LEU A 304 10.68 12.61 -8.12
CA LEU A 304 9.55 13.35 -8.70
C LEU A 304 9.97 14.18 -9.91
N VAL A 305 11.03 14.99 -9.83
CA VAL A 305 11.44 15.81 -10.98
C VAL A 305 11.85 14.94 -12.17
N ALA A 306 12.46 13.78 -11.91
CA ALA A 306 12.88 12.86 -12.97
C ALA A 306 11.66 12.22 -13.64
N GLU A 307 10.67 11.82 -12.85
CA GLU A 307 9.42 11.22 -13.31
C GLU A 307 8.54 12.23 -14.08
N LEU A 308 8.47 13.49 -13.63
CA LEU A 308 7.79 14.57 -14.35
C LEU A 308 8.51 14.95 -15.65
N PHE A 309 9.84 14.99 -15.62
CA PHE A 309 10.66 15.21 -16.81
C PHE A 309 10.33 14.15 -17.87
N ASP A 310 10.34 12.87 -17.49
CA ASP A 310 10.01 11.78 -18.40
C ASP A 310 8.55 11.89 -18.89
N LEU A 311 7.59 12.17 -18.00
CA LEU A 311 6.17 12.31 -18.38
C LEU A 311 5.99 13.33 -19.49
N VAL A 312 6.48 14.56 -19.28
CA VAL A 312 6.29 15.65 -20.23
C VAL A 312 6.97 15.31 -21.56
N HIS A 313 8.22 14.84 -21.55
CA HIS A 313 8.92 14.53 -22.79
C HIS A 313 8.30 13.35 -23.55
N ASP A 314 7.73 12.38 -22.85
CA ASP A 314 7.05 11.23 -23.47
C ASP A 314 5.75 11.66 -24.18
N VAL A 315 5.06 12.69 -23.68
CA VAL A 315 3.73 13.10 -24.18
C VAL A 315 3.74 14.35 -25.07
N LEU A 316 4.84 15.11 -25.11
CA LEU A 316 4.96 16.33 -25.91
C LEU A 316 4.63 16.14 -27.40
N HIS A 317 4.83 14.93 -27.94
CA HIS A 317 4.51 14.64 -29.34
C HIS A 317 3.01 14.74 -29.66
N PHE A 318 2.13 14.70 -28.65
CA PHE A 318 0.70 14.93 -28.80
C PHE A 318 0.32 16.42 -28.89
N TYR A 319 1.28 17.33 -28.68
CA TYR A 319 1.09 18.78 -28.67
C TYR A 319 1.92 19.45 -29.78
N PRO A 320 1.49 19.40 -31.06
CA PRO A 320 2.27 19.90 -32.18
C PRO A 320 2.66 21.38 -32.09
N ARG A 321 1.87 22.23 -31.42
CA ARG A 321 2.20 23.66 -31.27
C ARG A 321 3.29 23.90 -30.23
N LEU A 322 3.57 22.92 -29.39
CA LEU A 322 4.67 22.95 -28.42
C LEU A 322 5.97 22.39 -28.99
N HIS A 323 5.96 21.86 -30.23
CA HIS A 323 7.17 21.32 -30.85
C HIS A 323 8.28 22.39 -30.96
N GLY A 324 9.49 22.03 -30.54
CA GLY A 324 10.65 22.92 -30.54
C GLY A 324 10.79 23.79 -29.29
N LEU A 325 9.74 23.91 -28.47
CA LEU A 325 9.85 24.49 -27.14
C LEU A 325 10.56 23.51 -26.20
N ARG A 326 11.23 24.06 -25.19
CA ARG A 326 11.97 23.29 -24.18
C ARG A 326 11.37 23.55 -22.81
N PRO A 327 10.50 22.66 -22.31
CA PRO A 327 10.01 22.77 -20.94
C PRO A 327 11.16 22.73 -19.94
N ARG A 328 11.02 23.51 -18.87
CA ARG A 328 12.05 23.69 -17.84
C ARG A 328 11.69 22.90 -16.60
N PHE A 329 12.67 22.20 -16.04
CA PHE A 329 12.53 21.44 -14.81
C PHE A 329 13.57 21.92 -13.81
N VAL A 330 13.13 22.45 -12.67
CA VAL A 330 14.03 23.07 -11.68
C VAL A 330 13.89 22.37 -10.34
N ILE A 331 14.99 21.89 -9.77
CA ILE A 331 15.04 21.51 -8.35
C ILE A 331 15.57 22.68 -7.53
N VAL A 332 14.81 23.10 -6.51
CA VAL A 332 15.27 24.04 -5.48
C VAL A 332 15.60 23.27 -4.21
N HIS A 333 16.82 23.37 -3.71
CA HIS A 333 17.26 22.64 -2.52
C HIS A 333 18.24 23.44 -1.66
N ALA A 334 17.99 23.45 -0.35
CA ALA A 334 18.80 24.19 0.62
C ALA A 334 20.23 23.65 0.80
N GLY A 335 20.45 22.37 0.49
CA GLY A 335 21.78 21.75 0.59
C GLY A 335 22.63 21.98 -0.66
N GLU A 336 23.94 21.72 -0.53
CA GLU A 336 24.92 21.84 -1.62
C GLU A 336 24.80 20.72 -2.67
N ARG A 337 24.03 19.65 -2.37
CA ARG A 337 23.81 18.50 -3.26
C ARG A 337 22.43 17.90 -3.04
N VAL A 338 21.89 17.26 -4.07
CA VAL A 338 20.72 16.38 -3.91
C VAL A 338 21.09 15.06 -3.24
N LEU A 339 20.06 14.38 -2.74
CA LEU A 339 20.11 13.10 -2.06
C LEU A 339 21.15 13.11 -0.92
N PRO A 340 21.05 14.05 0.05
CA PRO A 340 21.95 14.14 1.19
C PRO A 340 22.06 12.81 1.97
N GLU A 341 21.03 11.98 1.90
CA GLU A 341 20.92 10.67 2.53
C GLU A 341 21.81 9.59 1.88
N LEU A 342 22.26 9.81 0.63
CA LEU A 342 23.22 8.94 -0.05
C LEU A 342 24.65 9.41 0.19
N SER A 343 25.61 8.50 -0.04
CA SER A 343 27.03 8.85 -0.07
C SER A 343 27.32 10.00 -1.04
N PRO A 344 28.26 10.91 -0.73
CA PRO A 344 28.54 12.09 -1.56
C PRO A 344 28.77 11.76 -3.04
N SER A 345 29.48 10.67 -3.33
CA SER A 345 29.73 10.21 -4.70
C SER A 345 28.45 9.85 -5.47
N LEU A 346 27.47 9.24 -4.80
CA LEU A 346 26.20 8.85 -5.43
C LEU A 346 25.29 10.07 -5.64
N GLY A 347 25.24 10.98 -4.67
CA GLY A 347 24.51 12.25 -4.83
C GLY A 347 25.04 13.07 -6.02
N LEU A 348 26.37 13.19 -6.14
CA LEU A 348 27.02 13.86 -7.28
C LEU A 348 26.79 13.13 -8.61
N TYR A 349 26.81 11.80 -8.61
CA TYR A 349 26.46 11.00 -9.80
C TYR A 349 25.03 11.30 -10.26
N ALA A 350 24.06 11.23 -9.35
CA ALA A 350 22.65 11.51 -9.64
C ALA A 350 22.47 12.93 -10.18
N GLN A 351 23.09 13.91 -9.52
CA GLN A 351 23.06 15.30 -9.95
C GLN A 351 23.62 15.50 -11.36
N ARG A 352 24.81 14.95 -11.66
CA ARG A 352 25.42 15.05 -13.00
C ARG A 352 24.51 14.41 -14.06
N LYS A 353 23.93 13.25 -13.74
CA LYS A 353 23.07 12.52 -14.66
C LYS A 353 21.79 13.31 -14.98
N LEU A 354 21.12 13.86 -13.98
CA LEU A 354 19.93 14.68 -14.17
C LEU A 354 20.25 16.01 -14.88
N ARG A 355 21.36 16.67 -14.52
CA ARG A 355 21.81 17.90 -15.19
C ARG A 355 22.11 17.67 -16.66
N SER A 356 22.73 16.54 -17.02
CA SER A 356 22.98 16.19 -18.44
C SER A 356 21.72 16.01 -19.27
N ARG A 357 20.55 15.82 -18.62
CA ARG A 357 19.23 15.76 -19.30
C ARG A 357 18.55 17.12 -19.43
N GLY A 358 19.13 18.18 -18.87
CA GLY A 358 18.56 19.53 -18.89
C GLY A 358 17.78 19.90 -17.63
N ILE A 359 17.80 19.08 -16.57
CA ILE A 359 17.23 19.46 -15.28
C ILE A 359 18.13 20.51 -14.61
N GLU A 360 17.55 21.64 -14.26
CA GLU A 360 18.21 22.75 -13.58
C GLU A 360 18.24 22.55 -12.06
N PHE A 361 19.26 23.09 -11.42
CA PHE A 361 19.43 23.00 -9.96
C PHE A 361 19.68 24.39 -9.37
N ARG A 362 18.90 24.76 -8.37
CA ARG A 362 19.17 25.88 -7.45
C ARG A 362 19.52 25.29 -6.09
N LEU A 363 20.81 25.05 -5.88
CA LEU A 363 21.36 24.50 -4.64
C LEU A 363 21.77 25.62 -3.69
N GLY A 364 21.82 25.33 -2.39
CA GLY A 364 22.07 26.36 -1.39
C GLY A 364 20.98 27.44 -1.35
N ALA A 365 19.80 27.15 -1.92
CA ALA A 365 18.70 28.10 -2.07
C ALA A 365 17.41 27.53 -1.47
N ARG A 366 16.56 28.42 -0.96
CA ARG A 366 15.26 28.07 -0.37
C ARG A 366 14.16 28.85 -1.05
N VAL A 367 12.99 28.23 -1.21
CA VAL A 367 11.77 28.98 -1.53
C VAL A 367 11.41 29.85 -0.32
N SER A 368 11.17 31.14 -0.56
CA SER A 368 10.77 32.11 0.46
C SER A 368 9.31 32.53 0.33
N LYS A 369 8.75 32.51 -0.88
CA LYS A 369 7.37 32.86 -1.20
C LYS A 369 6.91 32.14 -2.47
N ALA A 370 5.61 31.90 -2.59
CA ALA A 370 4.99 31.49 -3.85
C ALA A 370 3.75 32.34 -4.15
N THR A 371 3.42 32.48 -5.43
CA THR A 371 2.16 33.04 -5.92
C THR A 371 1.54 32.06 -6.92
N ALA A 372 0.42 32.42 -7.54
CA ALA A 372 -0.17 31.63 -8.61
C ALA A 372 0.67 31.63 -9.92
N GLU A 373 1.72 32.46 -10.01
CA GLU A 373 2.44 32.71 -11.26
C GLU A 373 3.97 32.61 -11.15
N ASP A 374 4.49 32.61 -9.92
CA ASP A 374 5.92 32.57 -9.66
C ASP A 374 6.26 32.00 -8.27
N ILE A 375 7.54 31.70 -8.11
CA ILE A 375 8.17 31.45 -6.82
C ILE A 375 9.31 32.43 -6.60
N THR A 376 9.50 32.85 -5.35
CA THR A 376 10.64 33.67 -4.93
C THR A 376 11.57 32.83 -4.07
N LEU A 377 12.88 32.95 -4.31
CA LEU A 377 13.91 32.33 -3.50
C LEU A 377 14.36 33.26 -2.36
N ASP A 378 15.09 32.73 -1.40
CA ASP A 378 15.71 33.50 -0.30
C ASP A 378 16.78 34.50 -0.78
N SER A 379 17.37 34.26 -1.95
CA SER A 379 18.25 35.21 -2.64
C SER A 379 17.52 36.41 -3.27
N GLY A 380 16.19 36.36 -3.38
CA GLY A 380 15.39 37.30 -4.17
C GLY A 380 15.24 36.93 -5.65
N GLU A 381 15.86 35.85 -6.13
CA GLU A 381 15.59 35.31 -7.47
C GLU A 381 14.12 34.88 -7.59
N THR A 382 13.46 35.30 -8.66
CA THR A 382 12.09 34.87 -8.97
C THR A 382 12.10 33.91 -10.16
N ILE A 383 11.40 32.78 -10.03
CA ILE A 383 11.24 31.78 -11.09
C ILE A 383 9.76 31.77 -11.50
N PRO A 384 9.40 32.24 -12.71
CA PRO A 384 8.04 32.15 -13.23
C PRO A 384 7.63 30.69 -13.40
N THR A 385 6.52 30.28 -12.78
CA THR A 385 5.97 28.93 -12.89
C THR A 385 4.50 28.89 -12.46
N ARG A 386 3.71 28.02 -13.09
CA ARG A 386 2.36 27.67 -12.60
C ARG A 386 2.34 26.40 -11.74
N THR A 387 3.49 25.75 -11.54
CA THR A 387 3.57 24.41 -10.94
C THR A 387 4.75 24.31 -9.98
N LEU A 388 4.44 24.40 -8.68
CA LEU A 388 5.37 24.17 -7.58
C LEU A 388 5.04 22.86 -6.85
N ALA A 389 5.83 21.82 -7.04
CA ALA A 389 5.74 20.61 -6.23
C ALA A 389 6.56 20.74 -4.93
N TRP A 390 5.96 20.42 -3.78
CA TRP A 390 6.55 20.60 -2.46
C TRP A 390 6.93 19.28 -1.80
N THR A 391 8.25 19.07 -1.68
CA THR A 391 8.86 17.92 -0.99
C THR A 391 9.92 18.35 0.04
N ALA A 392 10.03 19.66 0.32
CA ALA A 392 11.13 20.26 1.08
C ALA A 392 11.05 20.07 2.61
N GLY A 393 9.97 19.51 3.14
CA GLY A 393 9.87 19.26 4.57
C GLY A 393 8.54 18.65 5.00
N ASN A 394 8.62 17.90 6.09
CA ASN A 394 7.46 17.38 6.82
C ASN A 394 7.57 17.75 8.29
N ARG A 395 6.43 17.78 8.97
CA ARG A 395 6.35 17.90 10.43
C ARG A 395 5.51 16.77 11.01
N PRO A 396 5.76 16.32 12.24
CA PRO A 396 4.89 15.37 12.94
C PRO A 396 3.42 15.79 12.85
N ASN A 397 2.52 14.82 12.74
CA ASN A 397 1.08 15.11 12.71
C ASN A 397 0.67 15.94 13.95
N PRO A 398 -0.04 17.08 13.79
CA PRO A 398 -0.41 17.95 14.91
C PRO A 398 -1.16 17.26 16.06
N LEU A 399 -1.81 16.12 15.82
CA LEU A 399 -2.44 15.31 16.87
C LEU A 399 -1.48 14.97 18.01
N VAL A 400 -0.18 14.79 17.73
CA VAL A 400 0.80 14.47 18.79
C VAL A 400 1.08 15.63 19.74
N GLN A 401 0.81 16.88 19.34
CA GLN A 401 0.99 18.06 20.21
C GLN A 401 -0.01 18.08 21.36
N GLN A 402 -1.14 17.38 21.23
CA GLN A 402 -2.12 17.24 22.31
C GLN A 402 -1.65 16.28 23.42
N VAL A 403 -0.67 15.43 23.10
CA VAL A 403 -0.11 14.45 24.04
C VAL A 403 1.06 15.07 24.79
N THR A 404 2.05 15.58 24.07
CA THR A 404 3.21 16.31 24.62
C THR A 404 3.93 17.06 23.49
N GLN A 405 5.10 17.64 23.76
CA GLN A 405 5.90 18.33 22.75
C GLN A 405 6.22 17.41 21.56
N ALA A 406 5.91 17.90 20.36
CA ALA A 406 6.20 17.19 19.10
C ALA A 406 7.61 17.51 18.59
N PRO A 407 8.31 16.57 17.91
CA PRO A 407 7.98 15.13 17.80
C PRO A 407 8.05 14.41 19.15
N LEU A 408 7.31 13.31 19.28
CA LEU A 408 7.27 12.52 20.51
C LEU A 408 8.63 11.87 20.77
N VAL A 409 9.30 12.25 21.85
CA VAL A 409 10.53 11.60 22.30
C VAL A 409 10.16 10.29 22.98
N VAL A 410 10.75 9.18 22.52
CA VAL A 410 10.52 7.86 23.08
C VAL A 410 11.81 7.25 23.60
N ASP A 411 11.69 6.29 24.50
CA ASP A 411 12.82 5.45 24.90
C ASP A 411 13.21 4.44 23.79
N PRO A 412 14.33 3.71 23.92
CA PRO A 412 14.75 2.72 22.93
C PRO A 412 13.74 1.60 22.69
N THR A 413 12.78 1.39 23.60
CA THR A 413 11.71 0.40 23.46
C THR A 413 10.45 0.95 22.79
N MET A 414 10.48 2.24 22.41
CA MET A 414 9.41 3.05 21.81
C MET A 414 8.27 3.43 22.76
N GLN A 415 8.49 3.33 24.06
CA GLN A 415 7.56 3.85 25.07
C GLN A 415 7.77 5.35 25.24
N VAL A 416 6.68 6.08 25.46
CA VAL A 416 6.74 7.52 25.80
C VAL A 416 7.05 7.64 27.30
N PRO A 417 8.18 8.26 27.69
CA PRO A 417 8.55 8.39 29.10
C PRO A 417 7.46 9.11 29.91
N GLY A 418 7.18 8.59 31.11
CA GLY A 418 6.16 9.16 32.00
C GLY A 418 4.71 8.86 31.61
N MET A 419 4.46 8.13 30.52
CA MET A 419 3.10 7.77 30.07
C MET A 419 2.96 6.25 29.87
N PRO A 420 2.75 5.47 30.96
CA PRO A 420 2.58 4.02 30.86
C PRO A 420 1.43 3.63 29.94
N GLY A 421 1.69 2.70 29.04
CA GLY A 421 0.73 2.25 28.02
C GLY A 421 0.76 3.08 26.73
N LEU A 422 1.60 4.12 26.63
CA LEU A 422 1.73 4.93 25.42
C LEU A 422 3.01 4.61 24.64
N TRP A 423 2.85 4.36 23.35
CA TRP A 423 3.91 4.04 22.41
C TRP A 423 3.84 5.00 21.21
N ALA A 424 4.98 5.40 20.67
CA ALA A 424 5.02 6.21 19.46
C ALA A 424 6.11 5.71 18.49
N LEU A 425 5.78 5.73 17.19
CA LEU A 425 6.66 5.20 16.14
C LEU A 425 6.43 5.88 14.77
N GLY A 426 7.34 5.65 13.83
CA GLY A 426 7.36 6.32 12.53
C GLY A 426 7.63 7.82 12.65
N ASP A 427 7.25 8.57 11.62
CA ASP A 427 7.62 9.99 11.47
C ASP A 427 7.07 10.93 12.57
N CYS A 428 6.19 10.46 13.46
CA CYS A 428 5.72 11.24 14.59
C CYS A 428 6.59 11.13 15.86
N ALA A 429 7.57 10.23 15.86
CA ALA A 429 8.42 9.93 17.01
C ALA A 429 9.91 10.18 16.72
N ARG A 430 10.67 10.53 17.75
CA ARG A 430 12.14 10.52 17.77
C ARG A 430 12.62 9.27 18.48
N ILE A 431 12.92 8.23 17.71
CA ILE A 431 13.38 6.94 18.23
C ILE A 431 14.92 6.94 18.27
N PRO A 432 15.55 6.73 19.42
CA PRO A 432 17.01 6.79 19.53
C PRO A 432 17.67 5.63 18.79
N ASP A 433 18.71 5.94 18.01
CA ASP A 433 19.56 4.93 17.38
C ASP A 433 20.71 4.57 18.34
N PRO A 434 20.93 3.28 18.65
CA PRO A 434 22.10 2.84 19.43
C PRO A 434 23.45 3.30 18.84
N ALA A 435 23.53 3.59 17.54
CA ALA A 435 24.72 4.15 16.90
C ALA A 435 24.91 5.66 17.13
N GLY A 436 23.96 6.32 17.80
CA GLY A 436 23.94 7.76 18.05
C GLY A 436 22.88 8.48 17.19
N GLY A 437 22.28 9.53 17.75
CA GLY A 437 21.21 10.27 17.09
C GLY A 437 19.84 9.56 17.13
N VAL A 438 19.04 9.74 16.08
CA VAL A 438 17.71 9.16 15.95
C VAL A 438 17.55 8.44 14.61
N PHE A 439 16.72 7.39 14.58
CA PHE A 439 16.40 6.73 13.32
C PHE A 439 15.72 7.70 12.34
N PRO A 440 16.06 7.64 11.04
CA PRO A 440 15.50 8.54 10.04
C PRO A 440 14.03 8.18 9.72
N PRO A 441 13.20 9.17 9.35
CA PRO A 441 11.78 9.00 9.07
C PRO A 441 11.56 8.33 7.70
N THR A 442 11.77 7.01 7.62
CA THR A 442 11.59 6.24 6.39
C THR A 442 10.62 5.09 6.56
N ALA A 443 9.93 4.73 5.47
CA ALA A 443 9.00 3.59 5.46
C ALA A 443 9.68 2.28 5.91
N GLN A 444 10.98 2.10 5.63
CA GLN A 444 11.71 0.92 6.06
C GLN A 444 11.81 0.82 7.59
N HIS A 445 12.06 1.94 8.25
CA HIS A 445 12.09 2.02 9.71
C HIS A 445 10.69 1.82 10.27
N ALA A 446 9.70 2.60 9.80
CA ALA A 446 8.32 2.52 10.26
C ALA A 446 7.74 1.10 10.22
N ILE A 447 7.95 0.33 9.14
CA ILE A 447 7.48 -1.08 9.04
C ILE A 447 8.10 -1.95 10.15
N ARG A 448 9.38 -1.75 10.45
CA ARG A 448 10.10 -2.55 11.45
C ARG A 448 9.81 -2.10 12.87
N GLU A 449 9.69 -0.79 13.09
CA GLU A 449 9.25 -0.19 14.35
C GLU A 449 7.86 -0.70 14.71
N GLY A 450 6.90 -0.67 13.77
CA GLY A 450 5.56 -1.21 13.98
C GLY A 450 5.57 -2.67 14.45
N LYS A 451 6.38 -3.52 13.82
CA LYS A 451 6.56 -4.92 14.26
C LYS A 451 7.19 -5.00 15.64
N ALA A 452 8.21 -4.20 15.94
CA ALA A 452 8.89 -4.23 17.22
C ALA A 452 7.99 -3.73 18.36
N ALA A 453 7.24 -2.65 18.16
CA ALA A 453 6.29 -2.10 19.13
C ALA A 453 5.21 -3.13 19.46
N ALA A 454 4.61 -3.76 18.44
CA ALA A 454 3.65 -4.84 18.63
C ALA A 454 4.20 -6.03 19.43
N ARG A 455 5.49 -6.37 19.26
CA ARG A 455 6.13 -7.43 20.03
C ARG A 455 6.37 -7.02 21.49
N ASN A 456 6.75 -5.77 21.71
CA ASN A 456 6.96 -5.19 23.05
C ASN A 456 5.63 -5.08 23.81
N ILE A 457 4.57 -4.58 23.17
CA ILE A 457 3.22 -4.52 23.76
C ILE A 457 2.78 -5.92 24.20
N ALA A 458 2.88 -6.91 23.33
CA ALA A 458 2.52 -8.28 23.68
C ALA A 458 3.51 -8.96 24.65
N ALA A 459 4.70 -8.41 24.89
CA ALA A 459 5.58 -8.81 25.99
C ALA A 459 5.09 -8.22 27.31
N VAL A 460 4.78 -6.92 27.33
CA VAL A 460 4.25 -6.18 28.49
C VAL A 460 2.94 -6.77 28.97
N LEU A 461 1.99 -7.03 28.05
CA LEU A 461 0.72 -7.70 28.38
C LEU A 461 0.90 -9.11 28.96
N GLY A 462 2.03 -9.75 28.66
CA GLY A 462 2.42 -11.05 29.23
C GLY A 462 3.36 -10.96 30.44
N GLY A 463 3.51 -9.78 31.05
CA GLY A 463 4.38 -9.57 32.23
C GLY A 463 5.88 -9.62 31.94
N ARG A 464 6.30 -9.52 30.67
CA ARG A 464 7.71 -9.54 30.25
C ARG A 464 8.20 -8.12 29.95
N ARG A 465 9.52 -7.92 30.07
CA ARG A 465 10.15 -6.64 29.76
C ARG A 465 10.22 -6.39 28.25
N PRO A 466 9.98 -5.16 27.79
CA PRO A 466 10.16 -4.79 26.39
C PRO A 466 11.66 -4.75 26.02
N VAL A 467 11.95 -4.90 24.72
CA VAL A 467 13.32 -4.95 24.20
C VAL A 467 13.61 -3.72 23.34
N PRO A 468 14.82 -3.14 23.42
CA PRO A 468 15.21 -2.03 22.56
C PRO A 468 15.08 -2.34 21.07
N PHE A 469 14.57 -1.37 20.31
CA PHE A 469 14.51 -1.43 18.86
C PHE A 469 15.92 -1.37 18.25
N ARG A 470 16.13 -2.16 17.21
CA ARG A 470 17.36 -2.17 16.41
C ARG A 470 17.01 -2.29 14.94
N PHE A 471 17.72 -1.57 14.10
CA PHE A 471 17.53 -1.59 12.66
C PHE A 471 18.83 -1.98 11.93
N GLY A 472 18.76 -3.02 11.09
CA GLY A 472 19.81 -3.34 10.12
C GLY A 472 19.36 -3.04 8.69
N GLY A 473 19.89 -2.00 8.06
CA GLY A 473 19.56 -1.63 6.68
C GLY A 473 20.15 -2.61 5.66
N LEU A 474 19.40 -2.93 4.61
CA LEU A 474 19.94 -3.69 3.46
C LEU A 474 20.57 -2.77 2.41
N GLY A 475 20.18 -1.49 2.42
CA GLY A 475 20.59 -0.52 1.42
C GLY A 475 19.51 0.53 1.10
N VAL A 476 19.89 1.48 0.26
CA VAL A 476 19.03 2.57 -0.22
C VAL A 476 19.15 2.65 -1.74
N LEU A 477 18.03 2.85 -2.43
CA LEU A 477 17.94 2.96 -3.89
C LEU A 477 17.07 4.16 -4.24
N VAL A 478 17.40 4.84 -5.33
CA VAL A 478 16.66 5.99 -5.86
C VAL A 478 16.49 5.87 -7.36
N SER A 479 15.28 6.09 -7.87
CA SER A 479 15.03 6.21 -9.31
C SER A 479 15.52 7.58 -9.81
N LEU A 480 16.14 7.61 -10.98
CA LEU A 480 16.60 8.83 -11.65
C LEU A 480 15.88 9.03 -12.98
N GLY A 481 14.75 8.36 -13.21
CA GLY A 481 14.03 8.37 -14.49
C GLY A 481 14.80 7.71 -15.64
N HIS A 482 14.14 7.54 -16.77
CA HIS A 482 14.67 7.00 -18.02
C HIS A 482 15.51 5.73 -17.81
N ARG A 483 14.90 4.76 -17.11
CA ARG A 483 15.47 3.44 -16.80
C ARG A 483 16.84 3.49 -16.10
N THR A 484 17.07 4.55 -15.32
CA THR A 484 18.31 4.77 -14.57
C THR A 484 17.99 4.86 -13.08
N ALA A 485 18.82 4.26 -12.24
CA ALA A 485 18.75 4.42 -10.79
C ALA A 485 20.16 4.52 -10.19
N ALA A 486 20.22 4.84 -8.90
CA ALA A 486 21.44 4.82 -8.11
C ALA A 486 21.14 4.25 -6.72
N GLY A 487 22.13 3.66 -6.06
CA GLY A 487 21.97 3.21 -4.69
C GLY A 487 23.16 2.50 -4.12
N GLU A 488 22.99 2.08 -2.88
CA GLU A 488 23.98 1.35 -2.10
C GLU A 488 23.30 0.14 -1.46
N ILE A 489 23.83 -1.06 -1.70
CA ILE A 489 23.30 -2.32 -1.18
C ILE A 489 24.45 -3.09 -0.54
N GLY A 490 24.31 -3.43 0.75
CA GLY A 490 25.37 -4.14 1.49
C GLY A 490 26.74 -3.47 1.40
N GLY A 491 26.79 -2.12 1.41
CA GLY A 491 28.01 -1.32 1.27
C GLY A 491 28.58 -1.22 -0.14
N ARG A 492 27.98 -1.86 -1.15
CA ARG A 492 28.38 -1.76 -2.55
C ARG A 492 27.52 -0.74 -3.29
N ARG A 493 28.17 0.15 -4.05
CA ARG A 493 27.51 1.15 -4.88
C ARG A 493 27.05 0.52 -6.19
N VAL A 494 25.81 0.79 -6.58
CA VAL A 494 25.21 0.35 -7.84
C VAL A 494 24.57 1.54 -8.55
N SER A 495 24.72 1.62 -9.87
CA SER A 495 24.17 2.72 -10.67
C SER A 495 23.81 2.29 -12.09
N GLY A 496 22.96 3.07 -12.76
CA GLY A 496 22.59 2.85 -14.16
C GLY A 496 21.40 1.91 -14.31
N PHE A 497 21.36 1.19 -15.43
CA PHE A 497 20.27 0.28 -15.78
C PHE A 497 20.14 -0.91 -14.82
N LEU A 498 21.27 -1.53 -14.41
CA LEU A 498 21.24 -2.63 -13.45
C LEU A 498 20.69 -2.19 -12.09
N ALA A 499 21.04 -0.99 -11.63
CA ALA A 499 20.46 -0.42 -10.41
C ALA A 499 18.96 -0.18 -10.57
N TRP A 500 18.48 0.17 -11.77
CA TRP A 500 17.06 0.39 -12.05
C TRP A 500 16.26 -0.91 -12.02
N VAL A 501 16.80 -2.00 -12.58
CA VAL A 501 16.20 -3.34 -12.44
C VAL A 501 16.13 -3.74 -10.97
N LEU A 502 17.21 -3.56 -10.21
CA LEU A 502 17.24 -3.83 -8.77
C LEU A 502 16.22 -2.99 -8.00
N TRP A 503 16.08 -1.70 -8.31
CA TRP A 503 15.08 -0.82 -7.72
C TRP A 503 13.66 -1.37 -7.95
N ARG A 504 13.31 -1.74 -9.19
CA ARG A 504 12.00 -2.34 -9.52
C ARG A 504 11.77 -3.63 -8.74
N SER A 505 12.73 -4.55 -8.72
CA SER A 505 12.62 -5.82 -7.99
C SER A 505 12.43 -5.62 -6.48
N VAL A 506 13.21 -4.73 -5.86
CA VAL A 506 13.12 -4.46 -4.42
C VAL A 506 11.77 -3.83 -4.08
N TYR A 507 11.31 -2.84 -4.83
CA TYR A 507 10.05 -2.14 -4.55
C TYR A 507 8.84 -3.05 -4.76
N LEU A 508 8.87 -3.87 -5.82
CA LEU A 508 7.86 -4.90 -6.04
C LEU A 508 7.77 -5.88 -4.86
N SER A 509 8.91 -6.37 -4.35
CA SER A 509 8.93 -7.29 -3.20
C SER A 509 8.34 -6.68 -1.92
N LYS A 510 8.41 -5.35 -1.78
CA LYS A 510 7.95 -4.61 -0.60
C LYS A 510 6.44 -4.31 -0.63
N LEU A 511 5.76 -4.47 -1.76
CA LEU A 511 4.31 -4.29 -1.83
C LEU A 511 3.60 -5.33 -0.95
N PRO A 512 2.49 -4.93 -0.28
CA PRO A 512 1.89 -5.70 0.80
C PRO A 512 1.14 -6.96 0.35
N SER A 513 0.71 -7.08 -0.91
CA SER A 513 0.00 -8.26 -1.44
C SER A 513 0.50 -8.67 -2.81
N VAL A 514 0.38 -9.96 -3.14
CA VAL A 514 0.77 -10.52 -4.45
C VAL A 514 -0.04 -9.89 -5.58
N GLU A 515 -1.34 -9.66 -5.37
CA GLU A 515 -2.20 -8.95 -6.34
C GLU A 515 -1.62 -7.58 -6.69
N LYS A 516 -1.23 -6.77 -5.70
CA LYS A 516 -0.66 -5.44 -5.94
C LYS A 516 0.68 -5.52 -6.66
N ARG A 517 1.48 -6.55 -6.38
CA ARG A 517 2.73 -6.82 -7.12
C ARG A 517 2.43 -7.08 -8.59
N LEU A 518 1.50 -7.98 -8.91
CA LEU A 518 1.16 -8.30 -10.30
C LEU A 518 0.62 -7.08 -11.06
N ARG A 519 -0.23 -6.26 -10.41
CA ARG A 519 -0.77 -5.03 -10.99
C ARG A 519 0.32 -4.00 -11.30
N VAL A 520 1.19 -3.69 -10.33
CA VAL A 520 2.31 -2.76 -10.55
C VAL A 520 3.27 -3.30 -11.60
N LEU A 521 3.54 -4.62 -11.61
CA LEU A 521 4.38 -5.24 -12.64
C LEU A 521 3.75 -5.10 -14.04
N ALA A 522 2.43 -5.24 -14.16
CA ALA A 522 1.69 -5.00 -15.39
C ALA A 522 1.81 -3.55 -15.84
N ASP A 523 1.52 -2.56 -14.98
CA ASP A 523 1.65 -1.13 -15.31
C ASP A 523 3.04 -0.83 -15.88
N TRP A 524 4.05 -1.25 -15.14
CA TRP A 524 5.45 -1.08 -15.46
C TRP A 524 5.93 -1.83 -16.72
N THR A 525 5.21 -2.86 -17.16
CA THR A 525 5.49 -3.58 -18.40
C THR A 525 4.78 -2.90 -19.56
N LEU A 526 3.53 -2.46 -19.36
CA LEU A 526 2.76 -1.71 -20.34
C LEU A 526 3.41 -0.37 -20.65
N ASP A 527 3.93 0.34 -19.65
CA ASP A 527 4.70 1.59 -19.79
C ASP A 527 5.96 1.44 -20.68
N LEU A 528 6.48 0.22 -20.86
CA LEU A 528 7.60 -0.02 -21.79
C LEU A 528 7.18 -0.06 -23.26
N VAL A 529 5.90 -0.29 -23.53
CA VAL A 529 5.35 -0.60 -24.86
C VAL A 529 4.35 0.45 -25.32
N PHE A 530 3.54 0.99 -24.40
CA PHE A 530 2.48 1.94 -24.67
C PHE A 530 2.83 3.33 -24.12
N PRO A 531 2.33 4.41 -24.73
CA PRO A 531 2.44 5.75 -24.18
C PRO A 531 1.76 5.83 -22.80
N ARG A 532 2.22 6.77 -21.99
CA ARG A 532 1.59 7.11 -20.71
C ARG A 532 0.18 7.65 -20.92
N ASP A 533 -0.72 7.35 -19.98
CA ASP A 533 -2.08 7.88 -20.00
C ASP A 533 -2.08 9.38 -19.66
N ILE A 534 -2.64 10.18 -20.57
CA ILE A 534 -2.76 11.64 -20.48
C ILE A 534 -4.18 12.13 -20.18
N ALA A 535 -5.14 11.24 -19.94
CA ALA A 535 -6.49 11.64 -19.57
C ALA A 535 -6.50 12.32 -18.19
N LEU A 536 -7.07 13.54 -18.12
CA LEU A 536 -7.29 14.24 -16.86
C LEU A 536 -8.32 13.48 -16.00
N SER A 537 -8.11 13.46 -14.68
CA SER A 537 -8.94 12.67 -13.76
C SER A 537 -10.29 13.33 -13.48
N THR A 538 -10.37 14.64 -13.65
CA THR A 538 -11.60 15.44 -13.54
C THR A 538 -11.74 16.34 -14.75
N LYS A 539 -12.97 16.81 -15.02
CA LYS A 539 -13.16 17.94 -15.94
C LYS A 539 -12.45 19.15 -15.35
N ASP A 540 -11.93 20.00 -16.22
CA ASP A 540 -11.35 21.26 -15.79
C ASP A 540 -12.49 22.18 -15.35
N ASP A 541 -12.59 22.42 -14.04
CA ASP A 541 -13.65 23.23 -13.43
C ASP A 541 -13.67 24.68 -13.97
N ARG A 542 -12.61 25.12 -14.67
CA ARG A 542 -12.56 26.43 -15.35
C ARG A 542 -13.46 26.53 -16.57
N HIS A 543 -13.98 25.41 -17.07
CA HIS A 543 -14.95 25.36 -18.16
C HIS A 543 -16.37 25.00 -17.68
N ALA A 544 -16.59 24.96 -16.36
CA ALA A 544 -17.86 24.61 -15.73
C ALA A 544 -18.77 25.82 -15.49
#